data_AF-A0A7S3YI60-F1
#
_entry.id   AF-A0A7S3YI60-F1
#
_cell.length_a   1.000
_cell.length_b   1.000
_cell.length_c   1.000
_cell.angle_alpha   90.00
_cell.angle_beta   90.00
_cell.angle_gamma   90.00
#
_symmetry.space_group_name_H-M   'P 1'
#
loop_
_entity.id
_entity.type
_entity.pdbx_description
1 polymer ?
#
loop_
_entity_poly.entity_id
_entity_poly.type
_entity_poly.pdbx_seq_one_letter_code
_entity_poly.pdbx_strand_id
1 'polypeptide(L)'
;GTEESSTTCNPMTPLWRANHRISSNTGKRVTIVLFVVSLTLAAVLVLSKRSDWEGHLNRDSGAMHATIRGLQSARMRQWQTFRRAAWSPRCEYMKDSGAHAATHHGDGGYAPKYEDLDCRTGPTVLKDFSTIILDQDGVLWRGDNVFPTTIPSLSKFRQLGLRVLFVTNNAAKSRSQYVEKWKEVGVEVEKDEIVPASFLAAAYLKSIKFSGKVFLIGAEGTRIELEEHGIATTQCSNDQTTITNGELLDYTLDSEVKAVVLAHDPNFSYRKLALATQYLRNDPDCIFVVTNMDECDVLDNDRFMPGTGALASALVAATGRKPINTGKGGDFILPYLMQRYEFNPHEMLCIGDRLDTDIALGHQANCKTALPLTGVTSRALLRKTPPEKQPTYVMDNLGILVGIRETNDGVPST
;
A
#
# COMPACT_ATOMS: atom_id res chain seq x y z
N GLY A 1 -51.20 50.27 10.72
CA GLY A 1 -50.07 49.53 11.34
C GLY A 1 -48.86 50.41 11.24
N THR A 2 -48.50 50.99 12.38
CA THR A 2 -47.20 51.56 12.83
C THR A 2 -46.01 51.39 11.87
N GLU A 3 -45.39 52.45 11.33
CA GLU A 3 -44.32 53.32 11.93
C GLU A 3 -43.12 52.50 12.48
N GLU A 4 -41.84 52.79 12.27
CA GLU A 4 -41.06 53.89 11.67
C GLU A 4 -39.56 53.46 11.67
N SER A 5 -38.74 53.99 10.75
CA SER A 5 -37.33 54.48 10.93
C SER A 5 -36.25 53.58 11.59
N SER A 6 -34.94 53.73 11.45
CA SER A 6 -33.97 54.36 10.54
C SER A 6 -32.58 54.02 11.13
N THR A 7 -31.54 54.12 10.30
CA THR A 7 -30.12 54.39 10.64
C THR A 7 -29.27 53.37 11.43
N THR A 8 -28.16 52.96 10.82
CA THR A 8 -26.91 52.62 11.54
C THR A 8 -25.68 53.13 10.80
N CYS A 9 -24.88 53.97 11.47
CA CYS A 9 -23.46 54.21 11.23
C CYS A 9 -22.69 54.00 12.56
N ASN A 10 -21.75 53.04 12.55
CA ASN A 10 -20.41 52.88 13.20
C ASN A 10 -19.96 53.77 14.39
N PRO A 11 -18.85 53.51 15.16
CA PRO A 11 -17.88 52.38 15.17
C PRO A 11 -17.30 51.96 16.59
N MET A 12 -16.29 51.06 16.59
CA MET A 12 -15.20 50.83 17.58
C MET A 12 -15.41 50.00 18.89
N THR A 13 -14.46 49.08 19.08
CA THR A 13 -14.09 48.13 20.17
C THR A 13 -13.49 48.81 21.42
N PRO A 14 -12.94 48.14 22.49
CA PRO A 14 -12.99 46.74 22.99
C PRO A 14 -13.25 46.63 24.54
N LEU A 15 -13.47 45.43 25.11
CA LEU A 15 -12.99 45.11 26.47
C LEU A 15 -12.95 43.60 26.80
N TRP A 16 -11.83 43.25 27.42
CA TRP A 16 -11.33 41.96 27.84
C TRP A 16 -11.85 41.55 29.23
N ARG A 17 -12.08 40.24 29.43
CA ARG A 17 -11.77 39.37 30.60
C ARG A 17 -12.86 38.29 30.75
N ALA A 18 -12.62 37.05 31.16
CA ALA A 18 -11.46 36.14 31.23
C ALA A 18 -12.01 34.84 31.88
N ASN A 19 -11.46 33.68 31.47
CA ASN A 19 -11.12 32.46 32.26
C ASN A 19 -11.51 31.18 31.53
N HIS A 20 -10.57 30.48 30.86
CA HIS A 20 -9.55 29.54 31.39
C HIS A 20 -10.05 28.09 31.26
N ARG A 21 -9.32 27.03 30.86
CA ARG A 21 -7.89 26.75 30.61
C ARG A 21 -7.81 25.32 30.04
N ILE A 22 -7.14 25.07 28.91
CA ILE A 22 -6.30 23.87 28.59
C ILE A 22 -5.31 24.35 27.49
N SER A 23 -4.08 24.75 27.80
CA SER A 23 -2.88 23.93 28.00
C SER A 23 -2.46 23.08 26.78
N SER A 24 -1.72 23.68 25.84
CA SER A 24 -0.47 23.07 25.33
C SER A 24 0.37 24.12 24.59
N ASN A 25 1.69 24.08 24.82
CA ASN A 25 2.70 24.96 24.19
C ASN A 25 2.79 24.80 22.66
N THR A 26 2.02 23.88 22.08
CA THR A 26 2.06 23.49 20.67
C THR A 26 1.26 24.47 19.79
N GLY A 27 0.10 24.94 20.26
CA GLY A 27 -0.78 25.84 19.49
C GLY A 27 -0.14 27.21 19.21
N LYS A 28 0.54 27.80 20.20
CA LYS A 28 1.26 29.08 20.01
C LYS A 28 2.46 28.97 19.09
N ARG A 29 3.15 27.82 19.07
CA ARG A 29 4.29 27.58 18.17
C ARG A 29 3.85 27.40 16.73
N VAL A 30 2.72 26.75 16.47
CA VAL A 30 2.19 26.55 15.11
C VAL A 30 1.73 27.86 14.50
N THR A 31 1.02 28.72 15.25
CA THR A 31 0.59 30.03 14.75
C THR A 31 1.78 30.96 14.46
N ILE A 32 2.82 30.96 15.30
CA ILE A 32 4.03 31.76 15.06
C ILE A 32 4.79 31.24 13.84
N VAL A 33 4.92 29.91 13.67
CA VAL A 33 5.60 29.33 12.50
C VAL A 33 4.86 29.65 11.21
N LEU A 34 3.53 29.57 11.18
CA LEU A 34 2.74 29.95 10.01
C LEU A 34 2.88 31.43 9.69
N PHE A 35 2.88 32.31 10.71
CA PHE A 35 3.06 33.76 10.52
C PHE A 35 4.46 34.11 9.98
N VAL A 36 5.51 33.44 10.47
CA VAL A 36 6.89 33.62 9.98
C VAL A 36 7.05 33.08 8.56
N VAL A 37 6.44 31.95 8.22
CA VAL A 37 6.46 31.40 6.84
C VAL A 37 5.76 32.34 5.86
N SER A 38 4.62 32.91 6.22
CA SER A 38 3.91 33.90 5.40
C SER A 38 4.72 35.18 5.19
N LEU A 39 5.38 35.70 6.22
CA LEU A 39 6.27 36.87 6.10
C LEU A 39 7.52 36.56 5.26
N THR A 40 8.05 35.34 5.33
CA THR A 40 9.22 34.93 4.54
C THR A 40 8.85 34.76 3.05
N LEU A 41 7.68 34.19 2.74
CA LEU A 41 7.16 34.10 1.38
C LEU A 41 6.84 35.48 0.79
N ALA A 42 6.27 36.39 1.59
CA ALA A 42 6.03 37.77 1.17
C ALA A 42 7.36 38.52 0.89
N ALA A 43 8.39 38.32 1.73
CA ALA A 43 9.70 38.91 1.51
C ALA A 43 10.39 38.33 0.26
N VAL A 44 10.26 37.04 -0.01
CA VAL A 44 10.78 36.39 -1.23
C VAL A 44 10.07 36.90 -2.48
N LEU A 45 8.75 37.13 -2.44
CA LEU A 45 8.00 37.72 -3.54
C LEU A 45 8.36 39.19 -3.79
N VAL A 46 8.64 39.97 -2.72
CA VAL A 46 9.10 41.36 -2.83
C VAL A 46 10.53 41.44 -3.37
N LEU A 47 11.40 40.49 -3.01
CA LEU A 47 12.77 40.40 -3.52
C LEU A 47 12.82 39.87 -4.96
N SER A 48 11.93 38.94 -5.32
CA SER A 48 11.76 38.42 -6.69
C SER A 48 11.17 39.45 -7.64
N LYS A 49 10.38 40.43 -7.17
CA LYS A 49 9.94 41.57 -7.99
C LYS A 49 10.97 42.70 -8.09
N ARG A 50 12.02 42.67 -7.26
CA ARG A 50 13.12 43.65 -7.28
C ARG A 50 14.28 43.24 -8.19
N SER A 51 14.32 42.00 -8.68
CA SER A 51 15.39 41.51 -9.56
C SER A 51 15.30 41.99 -11.03
N ASP A 52 14.29 42.78 -11.38
CA ASP A 52 14.16 43.40 -12.72
C ASP A 52 14.88 44.76 -12.85
N TRP A 53 15.72 45.14 -11.86
CA TRP A 53 16.56 46.34 -11.90
C TRP A 53 18.01 46.01 -11.58
N GLU A 54 18.74 45.38 -12.51
CA GLU A 54 20.20 45.35 -12.47
C GLU A 54 20.77 46.66 -13.05
N GLY A 55 21.01 47.61 -12.16
CA GLY A 55 21.68 48.85 -12.48
C GLY A 55 22.21 49.52 -11.22
N HIS A 56 23.44 49.15 -10.84
CA HIS A 56 24.27 49.77 -9.79
C HIS A 56 23.94 49.40 -8.35
N LEU A 57 24.82 48.61 -7.71
CA LEU A 57 25.61 49.02 -6.54
C LEU A 57 26.45 47.83 -6.04
N ASN A 58 27.75 48.03 -6.10
CA ASN A 58 28.77 47.13 -5.59
C ASN A 58 29.11 47.57 -4.15
N ARG A 59 28.70 46.80 -3.14
CA ARG A 59 29.22 46.71 -1.75
C ARG A 59 28.13 46.14 -0.82
N ASP A 60 28.23 44.85 -0.51
CA ASP A 60 27.81 44.18 0.74
C ASP A 60 27.53 42.70 0.51
N SER A 61 28.55 41.98 0.03
CA SER A 61 28.48 40.53 -0.18
C SER A 61 28.61 39.73 1.14
N GLY A 62 29.05 40.33 2.25
CA GLY A 62 29.26 39.62 3.52
C GLY A 62 27.98 39.30 4.30
N ALA A 63 27.08 40.27 4.46
CA ALA A 63 25.86 40.12 5.26
C ALA A 63 24.80 39.22 4.57
N MET A 64 24.75 39.25 3.24
CA MET A 64 23.83 38.42 2.46
C MET A 64 24.22 36.93 2.54
N HIS A 65 25.53 36.61 2.49
CA HIS A 65 26.02 35.23 2.64
C HIS A 65 25.85 34.68 4.06
N ALA A 66 25.88 35.53 5.11
CA ALA A 66 25.60 35.10 6.48
C ALA A 66 24.10 34.79 6.68
N THR A 67 23.22 35.58 6.07
CA THR A 67 21.76 35.40 6.12
C THR A 67 21.32 34.14 5.37
N ILE A 68 21.90 33.86 4.20
CA ILE A 68 21.66 32.64 3.43
C ILE A 68 22.14 31.38 4.20
N ARG A 69 23.32 31.43 4.83
CA ARG A 69 23.82 30.32 5.66
C ARG A 69 22.98 30.11 6.93
N GLY A 70 22.49 31.18 7.55
CA GLY A 70 21.54 31.11 8.67
C GLY A 70 20.21 30.45 8.29
N LEU A 71 19.66 30.79 7.12
CA LEU A 71 18.43 30.20 6.58
C LEU A 71 18.62 28.73 6.18
N GLN A 72 19.77 28.35 5.61
CA GLN A 72 20.10 26.95 5.33
C GLN A 72 20.26 26.10 6.60
N SER A 73 20.82 26.69 7.67
CA SER A 73 20.95 26.04 8.98
C SER A 73 19.60 25.85 9.69
N ALA A 74 18.70 26.83 9.56
CA ALA A 74 17.32 26.75 10.06
C ALA A 74 16.49 25.73 9.26
N ARG A 75 16.71 25.67 7.94
CA ARG A 75 16.12 24.67 7.03
C ARG A 75 16.53 23.26 7.43
N MET A 76 17.80 23.00 7.76
CA MET A 76 18.25 21.68 8.25
C MET A 76 17.63 21.30 9.60
N ARG A 77 17.48 22.22 10.55
CA ARG A 77 16.86 21.95 11.86
C ARG A 77 15.34 21.72 11.75
N GLN A 78 14.65 22.48 10.91
CA GLN A 78 13.24 22.21 10.61
C GLN A 78 13.04 20.89 9.86
N TRP A 79 13.93 20.55 8.92
CA TRP A 79 13.93 19.24 8.25
C TRP A 79 14.09 18.08 9.24
N GLN A 80 15.00 18.18 10.21
CA GLN A 80 15.18 17.17 11.25
C GLN A 80 13.96 17.04 12.19
N THR A 81 13.23 18.14 12.41
CA THR A 81 12.00 18.14 13.22
C THR A 81 10.83 17.55 12.43
N PHE A 82 10.73 17.82 11.12
CA PHE A 82 9.76 17.20 10.20
C PHE A 82 9.99 15.69 10.05
N ARG A 83 11.27 15.26 10.03
CA ARG A 83 11.67 13.85 10.02
C ARG A 83 11.17 13.06 11.23
N ARG A 84 10.88 13.72 12.36
CA ARG A 84 10.31 13.09 13.56
C ARG A 84 8.78 13.14 13.64
N ALA A 85 8.11 14.00 12.86
CA ALA A 85 6.67 14.24 12.97
C ALA A 85 5.84 13.77 11.76
N ALA A 86 6.45 13.58 10.59
CA ALA A 86 5.77 13.17 9.35
C ALA A 86 6.17 11.78 8.85
N TRP A 87 7.03 11.06 9.57
CA TRP A 87 7.36 9.68 9.27
C TRP A 87 6.41 8.77 10.05
N SER A 88 5.42 8.21 9.36
CA SER A 88 4.78 6.98 9.79
C SER A 88 5.87 5.89 9.87
N PRO A 89 5.97 5.11 10.96
CA PRO A 89 7.00 4.07 11.09
C PRO A 89 6.74 2.84 10.18
N ARG A 90 6.06 3.02 9.03
CA ARG A 90 5.71 1.92 8.11
C ARG A 90 6.81 1.55 7.12
N CYS A 91 7.81 2.41 6.88
CA CYS A 91 8.94 2.09 6.00
C CYS A 91 10.20 1.70 6.79
N GLU A 92 10.19 0.53 7.44
CA GLU A 92 11.43 -0.16 7.88
C GLU A 92 11.74 -1.39 6.98
N TYR A 93 11.45 -1.31 5.68
CA TYR A 93 11.73 -2.39 4.71
C TYR A 93 13.12 -2.34 4.06
N MET A 94 14.06 -1.56 4.58
CA MET A 94 15.45 -1.58 4.08
C MET A 94 16.26 -2.63 4.86
N LYS A 95 16.60 -3.76 4.20
CA LYS A 95 17.55 -4.74 4.75
C LYS A 95 18.92 -4.09 4.87
N ASP A 96 19.54 -4.21 6.05
CA ASP A 96 20.98 -4.03 6.22
C ASP A 96 21.68 -5.17 5.47
N SER A 97 22.26 -4.86 4.31
CA SER A 97 23.12 -5.78 3.56
C SER A 97 24.52 -5.76 4.18
N GLY A 98 24.87 -6.76 4.99
CA GLY A 98 26.24 -6.90 5.46
C GLY A 98 26.43 -7.98 6.52
N ALA A 99 26.97 -9.12 6.10
CA ALA A 99 27.61 -10.08 6.99
C ALA A 99 28.88 -9.45 7.60
N HIS A 100 28.94 -9.36 8.94
CA HIS A 100 30.16 -9.59 9.71
C HIS A 100 29.79 -9.86 11.17
N ALA A 101 30.34 -10.96 11.70
CA ALA A 101 30.30 -11.29 13.10
C ALA A 101 31.00 -10.18 13.91
N ALA A 102 30.25 -9.52 14.78
CA ALA A 102 30.79 -8.79 15.92
C ALA A 102 29.76 -8.80 17.04
N THR A 103 30.13 -9.43 18.15
CA THR A 103 29.41 -9.45 19.41
C THR A 103 29.35 -8.04 20.01
N HIS A 104 28.18 -7.41 20.02
CA HIS A 104 27.87 -6.32 20.95
C HIS A 104 26.41 -6.34 21.41
N HIS A 105 26.26 -6.03 22.70
CA HIS A 105 25.11 -6.24 23.55
C HIS A 105 23.89 -5.37 23.20
N GLY A 106 22.69 -5.96 23.33
CA GLY A 106 21.43 -5.25 23.52
C GLY A 106 20.65 -4.92 22.24
N ASP A 107 20.49 -5.88 21.31
CA ASP A 107 19.67 -5.68 20.12
C ASP A 107 18.21 -5.50 20.55
N GLY A 108 17.68 -4.27 20.45
CA GLY A 108 16.37 -3.85 20.97
C GLY A 108 15.15 -4.47 20.26
N GLY A 109 15.25 -5.72 19.81
CA GLY A 109 14.18 -6.50 19.22
C GLY A 109 13.24 -7.08 20.27
N TYR A 110 12.04 -7.45 19.82
CA TYR A 110 11.04 -8.11 20.65
C TYR A 110 11.36 -9.60 20.81
N ALA A 111 10.96 -10.18 21.94
CA ALA A 111 11.06 -11.63 22.15
C ALA A 111 10.20 -12.38 21.11
N PRO A 112 10.72 -13.44 20.47
CA PRO A 112 9.96 -14.26 19.53
C PRO A 112 8.74 -14.89 20.20
N LYS A 113 7.56 -14.76 19.57
CA LYS A 113 6.35 -15.52 19.88
C LYS A 113 5.99 -16.56 18.82
N TYR A 114 6.83 -16.69 17.79
CA TYR A 114 6.69 -17.65 16.73
C TYR A 114 7.53 -18.90 16.99
N GLU A 115 7.15 -20.01 16.36
CA GLU A 115 7.93 -21.24 16.31
C GLU A 115 8.67 -21.33 14.96
N ASP A 116 10.00 -21.52 15.00
CA ASP A 116 10.79 -21.83 13.82
C ASP A 116 10.58 -23.31 13.46
N LEU A 117 10.03 -23.56 12.28
CA LEU A 117 9.77 -24.91 11.76
C LEU A 117 10.97 -25.44 10.98
N ASP A 118 11.18 -26.75 11.10
CA ASP A 118 12.10 -27.51 10.25
C ASP A 118 11.35 -28.70 9.60
N CYS A 119 12.03 -29.47 8.74
CA CYS A 119 11.40 -30.59 8.03
C CYS A 119 10.86 -31.70 8.94
N ARG A 120 11.19 -31.71 10.23
CA ARG A 120 10.66 -32.67 11.20
C ARG A 120 9.39 -32.14 11.86
N THR A 121 9.36 -30.85 12.21
CA THR A 121 8.22 -30.23 12.89
C THR A 121 7.13 -29.76 11.91
N GLY A 122 7.50 -29.29 10.72
CA GLY A 122 6.58 -28.79 9.69
C GLY A 122 5.44 -29.76 9.34
N PRO A 123 5.71 -31.03 9.02
CA PRO A 123 4.65 -32.00 8.72
C PRO A 123 3.66 -32.24 9.84
N THR A 124 4.05 -32.02 11.10
CA THR A 124 3.13 -32.20 12.24
C THR A 124 2.11 -31.07 12.34
N VAL A 125 2.47 -29.86 11.92
CA VAL A 125 1.61 -28.67 11.95
C VAL A 125 0.41 -28.84 11.02
N LEU A 126 0.60 -29.47 9.85
CA LEU A 126 -0.49 -29.65 8.86
C LEU A 126 -1.67 -30.50 9.34
N LYS A 127 -1.50 -31.29 10.41
CA LYS A 127 -2.55 -32.20 10.91
C LYS A 127 -3.74 -31.46 11.53
N ASP A 128 -3.53 -30.22 11.94
CA ASP A 128 -4.55 -29.41 12.62
C ASP A 128 -5.40 -28.57 11.64
N PHE A 129 -5.14 -28.67 10.33
CA PHE A 129 -5.76 -27.82 9.32
C PHE A 129 -6.49 -28.63 8.26
N SER A 130 -7.58 -28.05 7.75
CA SER A 130 -8.33 -28.54 6.59
C SER A 130 -8.22 -27.60 5.39
N THR A 131 -7.85 -26.33 5.63
CA THR A 131 -7.75 -25.28 4.61
C THR A 131 -6.44 -24.50 4.72
N ILE A 132 -5.80 -24.25 3.58
CA ILE A 132 -4.65 -23.38 3.43
C ILE A 132 -5.05 -22.15 2.59
N ILE A 133 -4.84 -20.97 3.16
CA ILE A 133 -4.80 -19.71 2.42
C ILE A 133 -3.34 -19.44 2.06
N LEU A 134 -3.02 -19.38 0.78
CA LEU A 134 -1.66 -19.38 0.27
C LEU A 134 -1.41 -18.16 -0.60
N ASP A 135 -0.52 -17.28 -0.17
CA ASP A 135 0.01 -16.26 -1.06
C ASP A 135 0.85 -16.89 -2.18
N GLN A 136 1.10 -16.13 -3.25
CA GLN A 136 1.78 -16.61 -4.45
C GLN A 136 3.17 -16.01 -4.63
N ASP A 137 3.25 -14.69 -4.84
CA ASP A 137 4.51 -13.99 -5.06
C ASP A 137 5.34 -14.01 -3.78
N GLY A 138 6.62 -14.41 -3.84
CA GLY A 138 7.46 -14.55 -2.65
C GLY A 138 7.22 -15.82 -1.84
N VAL A 139 6.19 -16.64 -2.17
CA VAL A 139 5.89 -17.92 -1.49
C VAL A 139 6.01 -19.12 -2.42
N LEU A 140 5.47 -19.02 -3.63
CA LEU A 140 5.42 -20.10 -4.63
C LEU A 140 6.40 -19.85 -5.77
N TRP A 141 6.69 -18.58 -6.05
CA TRP A 141 7.60 -18.16 -7.09
C TRP A 141 8.18 -16.78 -6.79
N ARG A 142 9.18 -16.41 -7.57
CA ARG A 142 9.65 -15.04 -7.70
C ARG A 142 9.71 -14.65 -9.16
N GLY A 143 8.91 -13.65 -9.53
CA GLY A 143 8.67 -13.33 -10.94
C GLY A 143 8.10 -14.55 -11.67
N ASP A 144 8.81 -15.00 -12.70
CA ASP A 144 8.43 -16.18 -13.49
C ASP A 144 9.10 -17.48 -13.02
N ASN A 145 9.96 -17.41 -12.00
CA ASN A 145 10.69 -18.57 -11.48
C ASN A 145 9.92 -19.23 -10.33
N VAL A 146 9.37 -20.42 -10.57
CA VAL A 146 8.74 -21.26 -9.53
C VAL A 146 9.82 -21.82 -8.59
N PHE A 147 9.59 -21.73 -7.28
CA PHE A 147 10.53 -22.32 -6.32
C PHE A 147 10.54 -23.85 -6.42
N PRO A 148 11.70 -24.51 -6.24
CA PRO A 148 11.81 -25.96 -6.34
C PRO A 148 10.83 -26.74 -5.45
N THR A 149 10.50 -26.20 -4.30
CA THR A 149 9.60 -26.83 -3.31
C THR A 149 8.11 -26.63 -3.58
N THR A 150 7.73 -25.74 -4.50
CA THR A 150 6.32 -25.35 -4.72
C THR A 150 5.46 -26.52 -5.19
N ILE A 151 5.79 -27.13 -6.33
CA ILE A 151 4.98 -28.21 -6.93
C ILE A 151 4.92 -29.42 -5.98
N PRO A 152 6.03 -29.90 -5.40
CA PRO A 152 5.97 -30.99 -4.42
C PRO A 152 5.09 -30.67 -3.20
N SER A 153 5.14 -29.43 -2.69
CA SER A 153 4.33 -29.01 -1.55
C SER A 153 2.84 -28.99 -1.88
N LEU A 154 2.46 -28.41 -3.03
CA LEU A 154 1.07 -28.39 -3.48
C LEU A 154 0.53 -29.81 -3.71
N SER A 155 1.32 -30.68 -4.35
CA SER A 155 0.95 -32.09 -4.53
C SER A 155 0.69 -32.77 -3.17
N LYS A 156 1.57 -32.52 -2.19
CA LYS A 156 1.40 -33.09 -0.86
C LYS A 156 0.18 -32.54 -0.11
N PHE A 157 -0.12 -31.25 -0.22
CA PHE A 157 -1.34 -30.67 0.35
C PHE A 157 -2.60 -31.34 -0.21
N ARG A 158 -2.64 -31.57 -1.53
CA ARG A 158 -3.76 -32.30 -2.16
C ARG A 158 -3.86 -33.75 -1.70
N GLN A 159 -2.74 -34.46 -1.58
CA GLN A 159 -2.71 -35.84 -1.08
C GLN A 159 -3.22 -35.93 0.37
N LEU A 160 -2.99 -34.89 1.18
CA LEU A 160 -3.49 -34.79 2.55
C LEU A 160 -4.97 -34.37 2.62
N GLY A 161 -5.62 -34.12 1.49
CA GLY A 161 -7.01 -33.67 1.43
C GLY A 161 -7.21 -32.21 1.84
N LEU A 162 -6.14 -31.40 1.88
CA LEU A 162 -6.23 -29.98 2.22
C LEU A 162 -6.85 -29.20 1.07
N ARG A 163 -7.83 -28.36 1.39
CA ARG A 163 -8.32 -27.33 0.47
C ARG A 163 -7.27 -26.23 0.39
N VAL A 164 -6.83 -25.88 -0.82
CA VAL A 164 -5.84 -24.81 -1.06
C VAL A 164 -6.52 -23.66 -1.80
N LEU A 165 -6.44 -22.45 -1.26
CA LEU A 165 -6.87 -21.23 -1.92
C LEU A 165 -5.67 -20.31 -2.13
N PHE A 166 -5.46 -19.90 -3.37
CA PHE A 166 -4.40 -18.99 -3.77
C PHE A 166 -4.89 -17.55 -3.66
N VAL A 167 -4.39 -16.79 -2.67
CA VAL A 167 -4.86 -15.44 -2.35
C VAL A 167 -3.73 -14.43 -2.52
N THR A 168 -3.74 -13.69 -3.63
CA THR A 168 -2.66 -12.78 -4.01
C THR A 168 -3.13 -11.33 -4.12
N ASN A 169 -2.29 -10.39 -3.67
CA ASN A 169 -2.51 -8.96 -3.90
C ASN A 169 -2.16 -8.53 -5.34
N ASN A 170 -1.54 -9.40 -6.14
CA ASN A 170 -1.19 -9.10 -7.50
C ASN A 170 -2.46 -8.99 -8.38
N ALA A 171 -2.62 -7.81 -9.01
CA ALA A 171 -3.77 -7.49 -9.85
C ALA A 171 -3.43 -7.45 -11.35
N ALA A 172 -2.24 -7.94 -11.74
CA ALA A 172 -1.79 -7.93 -13.13
C ALA A 172 -2.54 -8.96 -14.00
N LYS A 173 -2.89 -10.12 -13.42
CA LYS A 173 -3.54 -11.23 -14.10
C LYS A 173 -4.97 -11.45 -13.59
N SER A 174 -5.86 -11.89 -14.47
CA SER A 174 -7.18 -12.41 -14.11
C SER A 174 -7.06 -13.84 -13.56
N ARG A 175 -8.14 -14.37 -12.98
CA ARG A 175 -8.19 -15.78 -12.56
C ARG A 175 -8.01 -16.73 -13.74
N SER A 176 -8.57 -16.44 -14.91
CA SER A 176 -8.35 -17.25 -16.13
C SER A 176 -6.87 -17.29 -16.53
N GLN A 177 -6.20 -16.14 -16.49
CA GLN A 177 -4.76 -16.06 -16.77
C GLN A 177 -3.91 -16.78 -15.71
N TYR A 178 -4.33 -16.80 -14.44
CA TYR A 178 -3.66 -17.60 -13.42
C TYR A 178 -3.87 -19.10 -13.60
N VAL A 179 -5.06 -19.54 -14.02
CA VAL A 179 -5.29 -20.96 -14.39
C VAL A 179 -4.33 -21.37 -15.51
N GLU A 180 -4.17 -20.53 -16.53
CA GLU A 180 -3.22 -20.77 -17.63
C GLU A 180 -1.77 -20.82 -17.12
N LYS A 181 -1.35 -19.86 -16.27
CA LYS A 181 -0.01 -19.86 -15.65
C LYS A 181 0.26 -21.15 -14.85
N TRP A 182 -0.71 -21.62 -14.08
CA TRP A 182 -0.56 -22.86 -13.31
C TRP A 182 -0.43 -24.09 -14.22
N LYS A 183 -1.22 -24.12 -15.31
CA LYS A 183 -1.16 -25.18 -16.31
C LYS A 183 0.21 -25.26 -16.99
N GLU A 184 0.85 -24.13 -17.28
CA GLU A 184 2.19 -24.08 -17.88
C GLU A 184 3.26 -24.77 -17.01
N VAL A 185 3.09 -24.75 -15.69
CA VAL A 185 4.00 -25.39 -14.73
C VAL A 185 3.52 -26.78 -14.30
N GLY A 186 2.53 -27.35 -14.99
CA GLY A 186 2.05 -28.72 -14.79
C GLY A 186 1.16 -28.90 -13.55
N VAL A 187 0.57 -27.82 -13.01
CA VAL A 187 -0.36 -27.88 -11.88
C VAL A 187 -1.75 -27.51 -12.35
N GLU A 188 -2.71 -28.40 -12.14
CA GLU A 188 -4.12 -28.09 -12.37
C GLU A 188 -4.69 -27.35 -11.15
N VAL A 189 -5.29 -26.18 -11.41
CA VAL A 189 -5.93 -25.34 -10.41
C VAL A 189 -7.27 -24.87 -10.97
N GLU A 190 -8.31 -24.97 -10.16
CA GLU A 190 -9.64 -24.49 -10.53
C GLU A 190 -9.73 -22.97 -10.37
N LYS A 191 -10.51 -22.31 -11.24
CA LYS A 191 -10.68 -20.84 -11.21
C LYS A 191 -11.18 -20.33 -9.84
N ASP A 192 -11.99 -21.14 -9.15
CA ASP A 192 -12.54 -20.81 -7.82
C ASP A 192 -11.51 -20.91 -6.69
N GLU A 193 -10.37 -21.54 -6.95
CA GLU A 193 -9.26 -21.64 -5.98
C GLU A 193 -8.37 -20.40 -6.01
N ILE A 194 -8.59 -19.48 -6.95
CA ILE A 194 -7.72 -18.32 -7.19
C ILE A 194 -8.48 -17.04 -6.83
N VAL A 195 -7.98 -16.31 -5.85
CA VAL A 195 -8.55 -15.05 -5.36
C VAL A 195 -7.51 -13.93 -5.48
N PRO A 196 -7.25 -13.43 -6.70
CA PRO A 196 -6.35 -12.30 -6.91
C PRO A 196 -7.05 -10.97 -6.61
N ALA A 197 -6.27 -9.93 -6.32
CA ALA A 197 -6.82 -8.60 -6.06
C ALA A 197 -7.52 -7.96 -7.28
N SER A 198 -7.16 -8.37 -8.50
CA SER A 198 -7.89 -8.03 -9.74
C SER A 198 -9.36 -8.46 -9.66
N PHE A 199 -9.61 -9.66 -9.15
CA PHE A 199 -10.94 -10.21 -8.93
C PHE A 199 -11.66 -9.55 -7.75
N LEU A 200 -10.96 -9.28 -6.65
CA LEU A 200 -11.57 -8.70 -5.45
C LEU A 200 -12.17 -7.31 -5.70
N ALA A 201 -11.58 -6.51 -6.59
CA ALA A 201 -12.19 -5.24 -7.00
C ALA A 201 -13.56 -5.43 -7.69
N ALA A 202 -13.66 -6.40 -8.60
CA ALA A 202 -14.92 -6.75 -9.26
C ALA A 202 -15.94 -7.34 -8.29
N ALA A 203 -15.50 -8.24 -7.40
CA ALA A 203 -16.33 -8.84 -6.36
C ALA A 203 -16.90 -7.77 -5.40
N TYR A 204 -16.08 -6.79 -5.01
CA TYR A 204 -16.53 -5.67 -4.17
C TYR A 204 -17.62 -4.85 -4.87
N LEU A 205 -17.38 -4.40 -6.11
CA LEU A 205 -18.35 -3.62 -6.87
C LEU A 205 -19.67 -4.39 -7.06
N LYS A 206 -19.60 -5.70 -7.32
CA LYS A 206 -20.78 -6.55 -7.40
C LYS A 206 -21.52 -6.66 -6.07
N SER A 207 -20.80 -6.76 -4.94
CA SER A 207 -21.41 -6.88 -3.61
C SER A 207 -22.25 -5.66 -3.22
N ILE A 208 -21.86 -4.47 -3.69
CA ILE A 208 -22.59 -3.21 -3.48
C ILE A 208 -23.62 -2.92 -4.58
N LYS A 209 -23.87 -3.88 -5.49
CA LYS A 209 -24.78 -3.73 -6.64
C LYS A 209 -24.43 -2.51 -7.50
N PHE A 210 -23.14 -2.29 -7.74
CA PHE A 210 -22.63 -1.18 -8.53
C PHE A 210 -23.32 -1.10 -9.90
N SER A 211 -23.64 0.13 -10.32
CA SER A 211 -24.20 0.43 -11.64
C SER A 211 -23.50 1.66 -12.22
N GLY A 212 -23.03 1.53 -13.47
CA GLY A 212 -22.22 2.53 -14.15
C GLY A 212 -20.96 1.92 -14.74
N LYS A 213 -20.04 2.79 -15.19
CA LYS A 213 -18.73 2.44 -15.70
C LYS A 213 -17.64 2.67 -14.67
N VAL A 214 -16.56 1.92 -14.81
CA VAL A 214 -15.31 2.09 -14.06
C VAL A 214 -14.29 2.81 -14.92
N PHE A 215 -13.71 3.91 -14.44
CA PHE A 215 -12.44 4.41 -14.98
C PHE A 215 -11.31 3.60 -14.34
N LEU A 216 -10.70 2.72 -15.14
CA LEU A 216 -9.69 1.78 -14.66
C LEU A 216 -8.28 2.33 -14.92
N ILE A 217 -7.49 2.45 -13.86
CA ILE A 217 -6.04 2.55 -13.92
C ILE A 217 -5.49 1.19 -13.49
N GLY A 218 -5.03 0.37 -14.42
CA GLY A 218 -4.66 -1.00 -14.09
C GLY A 218 -4.31 -1.83 -15.30
N ALA A 219 -3.59 -2.93 -15.05
CA ALA A 219 -3.28 -3.95 -16.03
C ALA A 219 -4.52 -4.74 -16.48
N GLU A 220 -4.32 -5.45 -17.59
CA GLU A 220 -5.33 -6.18 -18.34
C GLU A 220 -6.12 -7.20 -17.51
N GLY A 221 -5.46 -7.90 -16.58
CA GLY A 221 -6.14 -8.88 -15.73
C GLY A 221 -7.27 -8.31 -14.87
N THR A 222 -7.14 -7.05 -14.43
CA THR A 222 -8.22 -6.35 -13.69
C THR A 222 -9.38 -5.98 -14.62
N ARG A 223 -9.08 -5.59 -15.86
CA ARG A 223 -10.10 -5.29 -16.88
C ARG A 223 -10.95 -6.53 -17.17
N ILE A 224 -10.30 -7.67 -17.43
CA ILE A 224 -10.96 -8.95 -17.69
C ILE A 224 -11.90 -9.33 -16.53
N GLU A 225 -11.44 -9.25 -15.28
CA GLU A 225 -12.28 -9.59 -14.13
C GLU A 225 -13.48 -8.65 -13.99
N LEU A 226 -13.34 -7.35 -14.22
CA LEU A 226 -14.47 -6.42 -14.19
C LEU A 226 -15.50 -6.76 -15.28
N GLU A 227 -15.05 -7.02 -16.50
CA GLU A 227 -15.92 -7.35 -17.64
C GLU A 227 -16.63 -8.69 -17.47
N GLU A 228 -15.96 -9.71 -16.94
CA GLU A 228 -16.58 -10.99 -16.60
C GLU A 228 -17.70 -10.86 -15.55
N HIS A 229 -17.67 -9.78 -14.75
CA HIS A 229 -18.73 -9.45 -13.79
C HIS A 229 -19.78 -8.48 -14.35
N GLY A 230 -19.74 -8.20 -15.66
CA GLY A 230 -20.66 -7.29 -16.33
C GLY A 230 -20.43 -5.81 -16.01
N ILE A 231 -19.24 -5.46 -15.53
CA ILE A 231 -18.87 -4.09 -15.17
C ILE A 231 -18.10 -3.48 -16.35
N ALA A 232 -18.73 -2.53 -17.02
CA ALA A 232 -18.10 -1.82 -18.13
C ALA A 232 -16.94 -0.95 -17.64
N THR A 233 -15.85 -0.93 -18.41
CA THR A 233 -14.65 -0.12 -18.10
C THR A 233 -14.40 0.93 -19.18
N THR A 234 -13.74 2.01 -18.78
CA THR A 234 -13.11 2.99 -19.66
C THR A 234 -11.68 3.22 -19.16
N GLN A 235 -10.75 3.42 -20.09
CA GLN A 235 -9.32 3.55 -19.79
C GLN A 235 -8.68 4.63 -20.65
N CYS A 236 -7.60 5.20 -20.15
CA CYS A 236 -6.73 6.05 -20.97
C CYS A 236 -5.80 5.18 -21.82
N SER A 237 -5.56 5.58 -23.07
CA SER A 237 -4.52 4.97 -23.90
C SER A 237 -3.15 5.04 -23.20
N ASN A 238 -2.37 3.97 -23.34
CA ASN A 238 -0.99 3.90 -22.83
C ASN A 238 -0.03 4.78 -23.64
N ASP A 239 -0.37 5.12 -24.89
CA ASP A 239 0.47 5.95 -25.76
C ASP A 239 0.43 7.43 -25.36
N GLN A 240 -0.58 7.84 -24.59
CA GLN A 240 -0.74 9.21 -24.10
C GLN A 240 -0.37 9.30 -22.62
N THR A 241 0.87 9.71 -22.34
CA THR A 241 1.40 9.73 -20.97
C THR A 241 1.28 11.09 -20.27
N THR A 242 1.14 12.17 -21.05
CA THR A 242 1.04 13.55 -20.57
C THR A 242 -0.32 14.17 -20.89
N ILE A 243 -0.64 15.27 -20.20
CA ILE A 243 -1.81 16.09 -20.48
C ILE A 243 -1.48 17.54 -20.14
N THR A 244 -1.81 18.44 -21.06
CA THR A 244 -1.68 19.89 -20.87
C THR A 244 -2.91 20.46 -20.19
N ASN A 245 -2.81 21.68 -19.63
CA ASN A 245 -3.95 22.36 -19.04
C ASN A 245 -5.08 22.60 -20.05
N GLY A 246 -4.74 22.95 -21.30
CA GLY A 246 -5.73 23.15 -22.36
C GLY A 246 -6.51 21.86 -22.66
N GLU A 247 -5.80 20.75 -22.88
CA GLU A 247 -6.45 19.45 -23.09
C GLU A 247 -7.34 19.04 -21.92
N LEU A 248 -6.93 19.32 -20.67
CA LEU A 248 -7.73 18.99 -19.49
C LEU A 248 -8.98 19.86 -19.39
N LEU A 249 -8.90 21.14 -19.76
CA LEU A 249 -10.05 22.06 -19.79
C LEU A 249 -11.07 21.66 -20.86
N ASP A 250 -10.60 21.13 -21.99
CA ASP A 250 -11.45 20.68 -23.10
C ASP A 250 -11.91 19.22 -22.93
N TYR A 251 -11.38 18.49 -21.94
CA TYR A 251 -11.71 17.08 -21.73
C TYR A 251 -13.13 16.91 -21.19
N THR A 252 -13.99 16.23 -21.95
CA THR A 252 -15.33 15.85 -21.49
C THR A 252 -15.27 14.50 -20.77
N LEU A 253 -15.58 14.50 -19.47
CA LEU A 253 -15.68 13.28 -18.67
C LEU A 253 -16.89 12.44 -19.12
N ASP A 254 -16.73 11.11 -19.13
CA ASP A 254 -17.83 10.19 -19.34
C ASP A 254 -18.74 10.19 -18.10
N SER A 255 -19.96 10.71 -18.26
CA SER A 255 -20.95 10.83 -17.16
C SER A 255 -21.42 9.48 -16.61
N GLU A 256 -21.22 8.38 -17.36
CA GLU A 256 -21.55 7.03 -16.91
C GLU A 256 -20.48 6.47 -15.96
N VAL A 257 -19.30 7.09 -15.84
CA VAL A 257 -18.29 6.67 -14.86
C VAL A 257 -18.78 7.00 -13.44
N LYS A 258 -18.89 5.94 -12.63
CA LYS A 258 -19.33 6.01 -11.23
C LYS A 258 -18.34 5.42 -10.24
N ALA A 259 -17.22 4.88 -10.75
CA ALA A 259 -16.13 4.42 -9.92
C ALA A 259 -14.78 4.64 -10.62
N VAL A 260 -13.75 4.90 -9.82
CA VAL A 260 -12.34 4.77 -10.20
C VAL A 260 -11.79 3.54 -9.51
N VAL A 261 -11.26 2.59 -10.29
CA VAL A 261 -10.53 1.43 -9.78
C VAL A 261 -9.05 1.64 -10.11
N LEU A 262 -8.22 1.61 -9.08
CA LEU A 262 -6.78 1.68 -9.19
C LEU A 262 -6.15 0.33 -8.83
N ALA A 263 -5.43 -0.25 -9.78
CA ALA A 263 -4.71 -1.50 -9.67
C ALA A 263 -3.23 -1.30 -10.03
N HIS A 264 -2.44 -2.39 -9.99
CA HIS A 264 -1.09 -2.39 -10.53
C HIS A 264 -1.10 -2.01 -12.02
N ASP A 265 -0.36 -0.96 -12.38
CA ASP A 265 -0.26 -0.46 -13.75
C ASP A 265 1.21 -0.10 -14.07
N PRO A 266 1.94 -0.94 -14.82
CA PRO A 266 3.30 -0.62 -15.24
C PRO A 266 3.37 0.57 -16.21
N ASN A 267 2.23 0.95 -16.81
CA ASN A 267 2.08 2.11 -17.70
C ASN A 267 1.39 3.27 -16.98
N PHE A 268 1.50 3.35 -15.65
CA PHE A 268 0.95 4.46 -14.87
C PHE A 268 1.52 5.80 -15.38
N SER A 269 0.65 6.78 -15.64
CA SER A 269 1.03 8.04 -16.27
C SER A 269 0.38 9.23 -15.59
N TYR A 270 0.97 10.41 -15.76
CA TYR A 270 0.40 11.65 -15.24
C TYR A 270 -0.99 11.93 -15.84
N ARG A 271 -1.20 11.60 -17.12
CA ARG A 271 -2.52 11.69 -17.76
C ARG A 271 -3.58 10.86 -17.05
N LYS A 272 -3.29 9.58 -16.76
CA LYS A 272 -4.20 8.68 -16.02
C LYS A 272 -4.53 9.27 -14.65
N LEU A 273 -3.51 9.72 -13.91
CA LEU A 273 -3.65 10.37 -12.61
C LEU A 273 -4.54 11.63 -12.68
N ALA A 274 -4.31 12.50 -13.67
CA ALA A 274 -5.07 13.74 -13.84
C ALA A 274 -6.54 13.47 -14.15
N LEU A 275 -6.84 12.52 -15.04
CA LEU A 275 -8.22 12.15 -15.40
C LEU A 275 -8.96 11.48 -14.23
N ALA A 276 -8.33 10.51 -13.54
CA ALA A 276 -8.91 9.93 -12.33
C ALA A 276 -9.18 10.98 -11.24
N THR A 277 -8.29 11.97 -11.12
CA THR A 277 -8.49 13.10 -10.20
C THR A 277 -9.76 13.88 -10.54
N GLN A 278 -10.07 14.10 -11.83
CA GLN A 278 -11.29 14.79 -12.22
C GLN A 278 -12.54 13.99 -11.83
N TYR A 279 -12.59 12.69 -12.13
CA TYR A 279 -13.73 11.85 -11.74
C TYR A 279 -13.98 11.88 -10.23
N LEU A 280 -12.92 11.77 -9.42
CA LEU A 280 -13.05 11.72 -7.95
C LEU A 280 -13.33 13.08 -7.29
N ARG A 281 -12.97 14.19 -7.94
CA ARG A 281 -13.22 15.55 -7.42
C ARG A 281 -14.54 16.13 -7.87
N ASN A 282 -15.02 15.78 -9.07
CA ASN A 282 -16.24 16.33 -9.64
C ASN A 282 -17.50 15.60 -9.15
N ASP A 283 -17.37 14.33 -8.74
CA ASP A 283 -18.47 13.54 -8.22
C ASP A 283 -18.11 12.98 -6.82
N PRO A 284 -18.72 13.49 -5.73
CA PRO A 284 -18.46 13.00 -4.38
C PRO A 284 -18.92 11.55 -4.18
N ASP A 285 -19.90 11.09 -4.98
CA ASP A 285 -20.46 9.73 -4.93
C ASP A 285 -19.66 8.76 -5.81
N CYS A 286 -18.74 9.26 -6.65
CA CYS A 286 -17.82 8.41 -7.39
C CYS A 286 -16.97 7.59 -6.42
N ILE A 287 -17.09 6.26 -6.55
CA ILE A 287 -16.46 5.28 -5.67
C ILE A 287 -14.96 5.20 -5.99
N PHE A 288 -14.11 5.24 -4.97
CA PHE A 288 -12.68 5.05 -5.14
C PHE A 288 -12.25 3.70 -4.58
N VAL A 289 -11.90 2.76 -5.46
CA VAL A 289 -11.40 1.43 -5.10
C VAL A 289 -9.93 1.32 -5.44
N VAL A 290 -9.17 0.66 -4.57
CA VAL A 290 -7.81 0.22 -4.84
C VAL A 290 -7.70 -1.29 -4.61
N THR A 291 -7.00 -2.00 -5.51
CA THR A 291 -6.88 -3.46 -5.41
C THR A 291 -6.08 -3.90 -4.18
N ASN A 292 -5.02 -3.15 -3.83
CA ASN A 292 -4.22 -3.35 -2.63
C ASN A 292 -3.46 -2.06 -2.26
N MET A 293 -2.89 -2.00 -1.06
CA MET A 293 -2.10 -0.86 -0.57
C MET A 293 -0.61 -1.20 -0.42
N ASP A 294 -0.12 -2.20 -1.13
CA ASP A 294 1.28 -2.65 -1.02
C ASP A 294 2.20 -1.55 -1.58
N GLU A 295 3.14 -1.09 -0.75
CA GLU A 295 3.97 0.08 -1.08
C GLU A 295 5.03 -0.24 -2.13
N CYS A 296 5.62 -1.43 -2.04
CA CYS A 296 6.65 -1.92 -2.94
C CYS A 296 6.66 -3.45 -3.02
N ASP A 297 7.22 -3.96 -4.10
CA ASP A 297 7.52 -5.37 -4.31
C ASP A 297 9.04 -5.58 -4.41
N VAL A 298 9.50 -6.75 -3.96
CA VAL A 298 10.92 -7.14 -4.00
C VAL A 298 11.22 -7.86 -5.31
N LEU A 299 12.20 -7.35 -6.03
CA LEU A 299 12.79 -7.98 -7.21
C LEU A 299 14.03 -8.79 -6.83
N ASP A 300 14.54 -9.56 -7.79
CA ASP A 300 15.85 -10.19 -7.65
C ASP A 300 16.97 -9.16 -7.43
N ASN A 301 18.04 -9.59 -6.76
CA ASN A 301 19.20 -8.78 -6.40
C ASN A 301 18.87 -7.58 -5.48
N ASP A 302 17.93 -7.76 -4.54
CA ASP A 302 17.56 -6.78 -3.51
C ASP A 302 17.13 -5.41 -4.06
N ARG A 303 16.51 -5.40 -5.26
CA ARG A 303 15.90 -4.21 -5.86
C ARG A 303 14.40 -4.16 -5.53
N PHE A 304 13.83 -2.97 -5.60
CA PHE A 304 12.40 -2.75 -5.29
C PHE A 304 11.69 -2.08 -6.45
N MET A 305 10.43 -2.47 -6.69
CA MET A 305 9.52 -1.81 -7.62
C MET A 305 8.37 -1.16 -6.84
N PRO A 306 7.85 0.02 -7.24
CA PRO A 306 6.66 0.59 -6.63
C PRO A 306 5.46 -0.35 -6.75
N GLY A 307 4.77 -0.59 -5.64
CA GLY A 307 3.52 -1.34 -5.59
C GLY A 307 2.31 -0.42 -5.78
N THR A 308 1.10 -0.99 -5.81
CA THR A 308 -0.15 -0.25 -6.05
C THR A 308 -0.38 0.85 -4.99
N GLY A 309 0.08 0.65 -3.76
CA GLY A 309 -0.01 1.64 -2.68
C GLY A 309 0.73 2.94 -2.98
N ALA A 310 1.85 2.88 -3.73
CA ALA A 310 2.57 4.08 -4.17
C ALA A 310 1.74 4.90 -5.18
N LEU A 311 1.11 4.22 -6.14
CA LEU A 311 0.21 4.83 -7.12
C LEU A 311 -1.02 5.43 -6.43
N ALA A 312 -1.60 4.68 -5.48
CA ALA A 312 -2.75 5.11 -4.71
C ALA A 312 -2.45 6.36 -3.89
N SER A 313 -1.25 6.43 -3.31
CA SER A 313 -0.81 7.61 -2.55
C SER A 313 -0.78 8.88 -3.40
N ALA A 314 -0.41 8.79 -4.68
CA ALA A 314 -0.45 9.93 -5.60
C ALA A 314 -1.89 10.43 -5.83
N LEU A 315 -2.83 9.51 -6.05
CA LEU A 315 -4.23 9.87 -6.29
C LEU A 315 -4.93 10.36 -5.01
N VAL A 316 -4.60 9.79 -3.84
CA VAL A 316 -5.04 10.28 -2.53
C VAL A 316 -4.55 11.71 -2.31
N ALA A 317 -3.28 12.00 -2.61
CA ALA A 317 -2.73 13.35 -2.45
C ALA A 317 -3.42 14.37 -3.36
N ALA A 318 -3.76 13.99 -4.60
CA ALA A 318 -4.43 14.87 -5.56
C ALA A 318 -5.91 15.13 -5.24
N THR A 319 -6.59 14.16 -4.62
CA THR A 319 -8.06 14.19 -4.44
C THR A 319 -8.49 14.46 -3.00
N GLY A 320 -7.65 14.12 -2.01
CA GLY A 320 -8.03 14.05 -0.59
C GLY A 320 -8.98 12.89 -0.26
N ARG A 321 -9.33 12.04 -1.24
CA ARG A 321 -10.25 10.91 -1.08
C ARG A 321 -9.49 9.69 -0.57
N LYS A 322 -10.04 8.97 0.41
CA LYS A 322 -9.51 7.67 0.85
C LYS A 322 -10.11 6.54 0.00
N PRO A 323 -9.30 5.62 -0.54
CA PRO A 323 -9.81 4.49 -1.30
C PRO A 323 -10.37 3.40 -0.37
N ILE A 324 -11.25 2.59 -0.92
CA ILE A 324 -11.61 1.28 -0.39
C ILE A 324 -10.55 0.28 -0.87
N ASN A 325 -9.78 -0.29 0.07
CA ASN A 325 -8.83 -1.37 -0.21
C ASN A 325 -9.57 -2.71 -0.25
N THR A 326 -9.59 -3.38 -1.40
CA THR A 326 -10.27 -4.68 -1.56
C THR A 326 -9.39 -5.88 -1.29
N GLY A 327 -8.07 -5.72 -1.31
CA GLY A 327 -7.10 -6.80 -1.13
C GLY A 327 -6.75 -7.07 0.34
N LYS A 328 -5.67 -7.83 0.55
CA LYS A 328 -5.08 -8.10 1.87
C LYS A 328 -4.70 -6.77 2.55
N GLY A 329 -4.98 -6.68 3.85
CA GLY A 329 -4.87 -5.43 4.62
C GLY A 329 -6.06 -4.47 4.44
N GLY A 330 -7.09 -4.85 3.68
CA GLY A 330 -8.36 -4.14 3.56
C GLY A 330 -9.51 -4.89 4.25
N ASP A 331 -10.60 -4.18 4.54
CA ASP A 331 -11.73 -4.74 5.30
C ASP A 331 -12.64 -5.66 4.48
N PHE A 332 -12.47 -5.73 3.16
CA PHE A 332 -13.36 -6.49 2.27
C PHE A 332 -13.00 -7.97 2.14
N ILE A 333 -11.70 -8.30 2.03
CA ILE A 333 -11.26 -9.63 1.62
C ILE A 333 -11.68 -10.72 2.60
N LEU A 334 -11.52 -10.49 3.91
CA LEU A 334 -11.83 -11.52 4.91
C LEU A 334 -13.34 -11.85 4.95
N PRO A 335 -14.26 -10.87 5.06
CA PRO A 335 -15.70 -11.15 4.95
C PRO A 335 -16.07 -11.88 3.66
N TYR A 336 -15.49 -11.48 2.52
CA TYR A 336 -15.72 -12.14 1.23
C TYR A 336 -15.30 -13.62 1.28
N LEU A 337 -14.08 -13.87 1.76
CA LEU A 337 -13.49 -15.19 1.93
C LEU A 337 -14.37 -16.08 2.82
N MET A 338 -14.75 -15.58 4.01
CA MET A 338 -15.61 -16.32 4.95
C MET A 338 -16.98 -16.64 4.36
N GLN A 339 -17.61 -15.70 3.67
CA GLN A 339 -18.92 -15.91 3.06
C GLN A 339 -18.86 -16.89 1.88
N ARG A 340 -17.81 -16.81 1.05
CA ARG A 340 -17.74 -17.58 -0.21
C ARG A 340 -17.39 -19.05 0.01
N TYR A 341 -16.55 -19.34 0.99
CA TYR A 341 -15.89 -20.64 1.14
C TYR A 341 -16.18 -21.33 2.48
N GLU A 342 -16.84 -20.65 3.41
CA GLU A 342 -17.39 -21.21 4.65
C GLU A 342 -16.35 -21.93 5.54
N PHE A 343 -15.13 -21.40 5.65
CA PHE A 343 -14.10 -22.02 6.49
C PHE A 343 -14.25 -21.69 7.99
N ASN A 344 -13.82 -22.66 8.80
CA ASN A 344 -13.56 -22.50 10.22
C ASN A 344 -12.13 -21.93 10.44
N PRO A 345 -11.97 -20.73 11.03
CA PRO A 345 -10.65 -20.14 11.22
C PRO A 345 -9.68 -20.99 12.05
N HIS A 346 -10.17 -21.84 12.95
CA HIS A 346 -9.33 -22.71 13.76
C HIS A 346 -8.68 -23.86 12.97
N GLU A 347 -9.23 -24.20 11.81
CA GLU A 347 -8.73 -25.25 10.89
C GLU A 347 -8.10 -24.64 9.62
N MET A 348 -7.80 -23.33 9.68
CA MET A 348 -7.21 -22.58 8.58
C MET A 348 -5.77 -22.16 8.91
N LEU A 349 -4.87 -22.36 7.95
CA LEU A 349 -3.50 -21.86 7.99
C LEU A 349 -3.31 -20.79 6.90
N CYS A 350 -2.98 -19.56 7.30
CA CYS A 350 -2.65 -18.48 6.36
C CYS A 350 -1.14 -18.38 6.17
N ILE A 351 -0.69 -18.57 4.93
CA ILE A 351 0.73 -18.64 4.57
C ILE A 351 1.06 -17.49 3.62
N GLY A 352 1.99 -16.64 4.01
CA GLY A 352 2.43 -15.52 3.18
C GLY A 352 3.67 -14.83 3.70
N ASP A 353 4.38 -14.14 2.83
CA ASP A 353 5.73 -13.60 3.06
C ASP A 353 5.73 -12.19 3.67
N ARG A 354 4.55 -11.56 3.83
CA ARG A 354 4.40 -10.19 4.34
C ARG A 354 3.62 -10.12 5.65
N LEU A 355 4.19 -9.40 6.62
CA LEU A 355 3.60 -9.20 7.94
C LEU A 355 2.35 -8.32 7.93
N ASP A 356 2.32 -7.31 7.06
CA ASP A 356 1.28 -6.29 6.99
C ASP A 356 0.07 -6.68 6.13
N THR A 357 0.17 -7.77 5.36
CA THR A 357 -0.90 -8.28 4.50
C THR A 357 -1.30 -9.70 4.88
N ASP A 358 -0.40 -10.69 4.75
CA ASP A 358 -0.75 -12.11 4.90
C ASP A 358 -0.90 -12.50 6.37
N ILE A 359 0.10 -12.15 7.18
CA ILE A 359 0.05 -12.43 8.61
C ILE A 359 -1.06 -11.59 9.26
N ALA A 360 -1.23 -10.34 8.81
CA ALA A 360 -2.34 -9.49 9.23
C ALA A 360 -3.71 -10.09 8.87
N LEU A 361 -3.88 -10.65 7.66
CA LEU A 361 -5.11 -11.35 7.25
C LEU A 361 -5.40 -12.53 8.17
N GLY A 362 -4.39 -13.35 8.46
CA GLY A 362 -4.57 -14.49 9.36
C GLY A 362 -4.91 -14.07 10.79
N HIS A 363 -4.30 -13.01 11.30
CA HIS A 363 -4.65 -12.44 12.61
C HIS A 363 -6.07 -11.88 12.64
N GLN A 364 -6.48 -11.18 11.58
CA GLN A 364 -7.85 -10.67 11.44
C GLN A 364 -8.87 -11.81 11.40
N ALA A 365 -8.52 -12.92 10.75
CA ALA A 365 -9.33 -14.13 10.72
C ALA A 365 -9.31 -14.91 12.04
N ASN A 366 -8.41 -14.59 12.96
CA ASN A 366 -8.11 -15.39 14.16
C ASN A 366 -7.69 -16.84 13.82
N CYS A 367 -6.88 -17.00 12.75
CA CYS A 367 -6.32 -18.27 12.35
C CYS A 367 -4.80 -18.33 12.58
N LYS A 368 -4.22 -19.52 12.42
CA LYS A 368 -2.78 -19.72 12.52
C LYS A 368 -2.09 -19.20 11.26
N THR A 369 -0.87 -18.70 11.42
CA THR A 369 -0.12 -18.06 10.34
C THR A 369 1.27 -18.64 10.19
N ALA A 370 1.74 -18.83 8.96
CA ALA A 370 3.10 -19.27 8.66
C ALA A 370 3.79 -18.30 7.69
N LEU A 371 5.01 -17.90 8.06
CA LEU A 371 5.84 -16.96 7.31
C LEU A 371 7.01 -17.69 6.67
N PRO A 372 6.98 -17.98 5.35
CA PRO A 372 8.18 -18.37 4.62
C PRO A 372 9.12 -17.17 4.46
N LEU A 373 10.43 -17.40 4.57
CA LEU A 373 11.48 -16.37 4.45
C LEU A 373 12.02 -16.22 3.02
N THR A 374 11.20 -16.58 2.03
CA THR A 374 11.50 -16.50 0.60
C THR A 374 11.15 -15.16 -0.04
N GLY A 375 10.45 -14.27 0.67
CA GLY A 375 9.91 -13.02 0.12
C GLY A 375 10.33 -11.74 0.85
N VAL A 376 9.37 -10.86 1.10
CA VAL A 376 9.58 -9.48 1.60
C VAL A 376 10.10 -9.47 3.04
N THR A 377 9.50 -10.23 3.94
CA THR A 377 9.87 -10.18 5.37
C THR A 377 11.21 -10.87 5.62
N SER A 378 12.15 -10.14 6.24
CA SER A 378 13.42 -10.69 6.71
C SER A 378 13.35 -11.08 8.20
N ARG A 379 14.24 -11.98 8.64
CA ARG A 379 14.42 -12.26 10.08
C ARG A 379 14.75 -10.99 10.88
N ALA A 380 15.48 -10.04 10.30
CA ALA A 380 15.80 -8.76 10.95
C ALA A 380 14.56 -7.90 11.17
N LEU A 381 13.70 -7.78 10.15
CA LEU A 381 12.42 -7.09 10.28
C LEU A 381 11.49 -7.80 11.27
N LEU A 382 11.46 -9.13 11.23
CA LEU A 382 10.65 -9.92 12.14
C LEU A 382 11.05 -9.72 13.61
N ARG A 383 12.36 -9.66 13.93
CA ARG A 383 12.83 -9.34 15.29
C ARG A 383 12.39 -7.96 15.78
N LYS A 384 12.24 -6.99 14.88
CA LYS A 384 11.75 -5.64 15.19
C LYS A 384 10.21 -5.55 15.21
N THR A 385 9.53 -6.61 14.80
CA THR A 385 8.07 -6.64 14.74
C THR A 385 7.49 -6.89 16.13
N PRO A 386 6.52 -6.06 16.58
CA PRO A 386 5.83 -6.27 17.85
C PRO A 386 5.24 -7.68 17.98
N PRO A 387 5.28 -8.31 19.17
CA PRO A 387 4.87 -9.71 19.34
C PRO A 387 3.46 -10.03 18.86
N GLU A 388 2.52 -9.09 18.93
CA GLU A 388 1.14 -9.22 18.48
C GLU A 388 0.98 -9.20 16.95
N LYS A 389 2.03 -8.84 16.20
CA LYS A 389 2.08 -8.84 14.73
C LYS A 389 3.00 -9.93 14.18
N GLN A 390 3.66 -10.70 15.04
CA GLN A 390 4.50 -11.82 14.63
C GLN A 390 3.63 -13.00 14.19
N PRO A 391 4.10 -13.83 13.24
CA PRO A 391 3.37 -15.01 12.78
C PRO A 391 3.32 -16.08 13.88
N THR A 392 2.54 -17.14 13.66
CA THR A 392 2.62 -18.32 14.54
C THR A 392 3.85 -19.17 14.23
N TYR A 393 4.13 -19.37 12.95
CA TYR A 393 5.22 -20.21 12.45
C TYR A 393 6.12 -19.42 11.51
N VAL A 394 7.41 -19.73 11.53
CA VAL A 394 8.41 -19.22 10.59
C VAL A 394 9.11 -20.39 9.94
N MET A 395 9.36 -20.31 8.65
CA MET A 395 10.04 -21.37 7.90
C MET A 395 10.91 -20.78 6.79
N ASP A 396 11.94 -21.51 6.37
CA ASP A 396 12.82 -21.01 5.32
C ASP A 396 12.12 -21.02 3.95
N ASN A 397 11.31 -22.03 3.66
CA ASN A 397 10.47 -22.13 2.45
C ASN A 397 9.25 -23.04 2.72
N LEU A 398 8.33 -23.11 1.74
CA LEU A 398 7.10 -23.90 1.84
C LEU A 398 7.34 -25.42 2.00
N GLY A 399 8.45 -25.93 1.45
CA GLY A 399 8.83 -27.34 1.53
C GLY A 399 8.96 -27.87 2.97
N ILE A 400 9.31 -26.99 3.91
CA ILE A 400 9.39 -27.32 5.33
C ILE A 400 8.09 -27.95 5.87
N LEU A 401 6.92 -27.43 5.47
CA LEU A 401 5.63 -27.96 5.93
C LEU A 401 5.36 -29.40 5.50
N VAL A 402 6.02 -29.85 4.44
CA VAL A 402 5.82 -31.19 3.87
C VAL A 402 7.05 -32.08 4.02
N GLY A 403 8.04 -31.62 4.80
CA GLY A 403 9.25 -32.37 5.12
C GLY A 403 10.31 -32.33 4.02
N ILE A 404 10.17 -31.45 3.03
CA ILE A 404 11.08 -31.35 1.89
C ILE A 404 12.16 -30.30 2.17
N ARG A 405 13.43 -30.68 1.96
CA ARG A 405 14.58 -29.77 1.96
C ARG A 405 14.92 -29.34 0.55
N GLU A 406 15.31 -28.08 0.40
CA GLU A 406 16.09 -27.67 -0.77
C GLU A 406 17.53 -28.13 -0.55
N THR A 407 18.04 -28.98 -1.45
CA THR A 407 19.47 -29.30 -1.46
C THR A 407 20.26 -28.14 -2.07
N ASN A 408 21.56 -28.07 -1.79
CA ASN A 408 22.45 -27.03 -2.34
C ASN A 408 22.47 -26.98 -3.87
N ASP A 409 22.02 -28.05 -4.54
CA ASP A 409 21.93 -28.15 -6.01
C ASP A 409 20.56 -27.69 -6.56
N GLY A 410 19.69 -27.14 -5.71
CA GLY A 410 18.32 -26.72 -6.07
C GLY A 410 17.34 -27.89 -6.29
N VAL A 411 17.75 -29.12 -5.96
CA VAL A 411 16.91 -30.32 -6.11
C VAL A 411 16.16 -30.59 -4.80
N PRO A 412 14.82 -30.75 -4.81
CA PRO A 412 14.07 -31.16 -3.63
C PRO A 412 14.52 -32.54 -3.12
N SER A 413 14.83 -32.66 -1.83
CA SER A 413 15.06 -33.95 -1.16
C SER A 413 14.10 -34.10 0.00
N THR A 414 13.40 -35.23 0.05
CA THR A 414 12.51 -35.63 1.15
C THR A 414 13.28 -36.08 2.37
#